data_AF-A0A661ISU1-F1
#
_entry.id   AF-A0A661ISU1-F1
#
_cell.length_a   1.000
_cell.length_b   1.000
_cell.length_c   1.000
_cell.angle_alpha   90.00
_cell.angle_beta   90.00
_cell.angle_gamma   90.00
#
_symmetry.space_group_name_H-M   'P 1'
#
loop_
_entity.id
_entity.type
_entity.pdbx_description
1 polymer ?
#
loop_
_entity_poly.entity_id
_entity_poly.type
_entity_poly.pdbx_seq_one_letter_code
_entity_poly.pdbx_strand_id
1 'polypeptide(L)'
;MANFLTKLFSAGASSLVNAVGDAIDKTVTSDEERKELENEIEKAKLNYEVEMKGLGISQEKAYLEDTASARDNQSRVQESEEAGFLAKNVHSILAMVIIGLTFFLYYWLIMGDVEEGKKDIIIYILGALTTISTQVVAYFFGSSKGSKEKQKIIADLQKNAG
;
A
#
# COMPACT_ATOMS: atom_id res chain seq x y z
N MET A 1 26.74 16.50 -8.49
CA MET A 1 27.65 15.40 -8.08
C MET A 1 27.07 13.98 -8.26
N ALA A 2 25.86 13.78 -8.82
CA ALA A 2 25.27 12.44 -9.01
C ALA A 2 25.95 11.55 -10.09
N ASN A 3 26.70 12.14 -11.03
CA ASN A 3 27.29 11.42 -12.16
C ASN A 3 28.53 10.55 -11.84
N PHE A 4 29.16 10.75 -10.68
CA PHE A 4 30.36 9.99 -10.30
C PHE A 4 30.01 8.62 -9.71
N LEU A 5 29.02 8.57 -8.80
CA LEU A 5 28.54 7.32 -8.22
C LEU A 5 27.87 6.42 -9.28
N THR A 6 27.04 6.98 -10.15
CA THR A 6 26.42 6.21 -11.25
C THR A 6 27.46 5.61 -12.21
N LYS A 7 28.55 6.33 -12.50
CA LYS A 7 29.65 5.81 -13.33
C LYS A 7 30.45 4.71 -12.63
N LEU A 8 30.75 4.88 -11.33
CA LEU A 8 31.46 3.89 -10.53
C LEU A 8 30.66 2.59 -10.38
N PHE A 9 29.34 2.69 -10.12
CA PHE A 9 28.44 1.55 -10.07
C PHE A 9 28.22 0.92 -11.45
N SER A 10 28.13 1.70 -12.54
CA SER A 10 28.00 1.12 -13.90
C SER A 10 29.27 0.40 -14.36
N ALA A 11 30.45 0.91 -13.99
CA ALA A 11 31.73 0.32 -14.35
C ALA A 11 31.99 -0.99 -13.58
N GLY A 12 31.63 -1.01 -12.28
CA GLY A 12 31.71 -2.23 -11.46
C GLY A 12 30.63 -3.27 -11.77
N ALA A 13 29.44 -2.85 -12.18
CA ALA A 13 28.37 -3.76 -12.60
C ALA A 13 28.68 -4.41 -13.96
N SER A 14 29.24 -3.66 -14.91
CA SER A 14 29.61 -4.18 -16.24
C SER A 14 30.72 -5.26 -16.13
N SER A 15 31.72 -5.06 -15.27
CA SER A 15 32.76 -6.07 -15.04
C SER A 15 32.24 -7.32 -14.35
N LEU A 16 31.29 -7.20 -13.41
CA LEU A 16 30.62 -8.35 -12.78
C LEU A 16 29.75 -9.11 -13.79
N VAL A 17 28.99 -8.42 -14.65
CA VAL A 17 28.16 -9.05 -15.68
C VAL A 17 29.03 -9.79 -16.70
N ASN A 18 30.17 -9.20 -17.11
CA ASN A 18 31.10 -9.88 -18.03
C ASN A 18 31.79 -11.08 -17.37
N ALA A 19 32.20 -10.97 -16.10
CA ALA A 19 32.78 -12.09 -15.37
C ALA A 19 31.78 -13.24 -15.14
N VAL A 20 30.50 -12.92 -14.92
CA VAL A 20 29.43 -13.91 -14.84
C VAL A 20 29.11 -14.52 -16.21
N GLY A 21 29.10 -13.70 -17.27
CA GLY A 21 28.95 -14.16 -18.66
C GLY A 21 30.06 -15.13 -19.05
N ASP A 22 31.31 -14.76 -18.79
CA ASP A 22 32.49 -15.59 -19.06
C ASP A 22 32.52 -16.86 -18.20
N ALA A 23 32.05 -16.81 -16.95
CA ALA A 23 31.97 -18.00 -16.09
C ALA A 23 30.86 -18.97 -16.52
N ILE A 24 29.71 -18.45 -16.98
CA ILE A 24 28.63 -19.24 -17.58
C ILE A 24 29.07 -19.84 -18.92
N ASP A 25 29.95 -19.16 -19.67
CA ASP A 25 30.47 -19.65 -20.94
C ASP A 25 31.60 -20.68 -20.79
N LYS A 26 32.42 -20.56 -19.74
CA LYS A 26 33.48 -21.53 -19.43
C LYS A 26 33.02 -22.80 -18.71
N THR A 27 31.84 -22.76 -18.07
CA THR A 27 31.36 -23.86 -17.21
C THR A 27 30.23 -24.68 -17.85
N VAL A 28 29.70 -24.26 -19.01
CA VAL A 28 28.69 -25.04 -19.75
C VAL A 28 29.20 -25.44 -21.13
N THR A 29 29.35 -26.76 -21.35
CA THR A 29 29.83 -27.35 -22.62
C THR A 29 28.74 -28.19 -23.34
N SER A 30 27.49 -28.16 -22.89
CA SER A 30 26.36 -28.92 -23.48
C SER A 30 25.07 -28.08 -23.55
N ASP A 31 24.47 -27.99 -24.73
CA ASP A 31 23.22 -27.24 -24.98
C ASP A 31 22.02 -27.82 -24.20
N GLU A 32 22.04 -29.11 -23.86
CA GLU A 32 21.02 -29.79 -23.05
C GLU A 32 21.07 -29.38 -21.57
N GLU A 33 22.26 -29.33 -20.97
CA GLU A 33 22.44 -28.95 -19.55
C GLU A 33 22.10 -27.46 -19.33
N ARG A 34 22.43 -26.60 -20.31
CA ARG A 34 22.06 -25.18 -20.31
C ARG A 34 20.54 -25.00 -20.30
N LYS A 35 19.82 -25.84 -21.07
CA LYS A 35 18.36 -25.87 -21.11
C LYS A 35 17.73 -26.40 -19.83
N GLU A 36 18.31 -27.41 -19.19
CA GLU A 36 17.82 -27.92 -17.91
C GLU A 36 18.03 -26.89 -16.79
N LEU A 37 19.20 -26.24 -16.75
CA LEU A 37 19.49 -25.13 -15.84
C LEU A 37 18.56 -23.93 -16.07
N GLU A 38 18.28 -23.56 -17.32
CA GLU A 38 17.30 -22.52 -17.65
C GLU A 38 15.90 -22.88 -17.15
N ASN A 39 15.46 -24.12 -17.36
CA ASN A 39 14.17 -24.61 -16.86
C ASN A 39 14.09 -24.61 -15.32
N GLU A 40 15.17 -24.99 -14.63
CA GLU A 40 15.23 -24.94 -13.16
C GLU A 40 15.22 -23.50 -12.64
N ILE A 41 15.98 -22.59 -13.27
CA ILE A 41 15.97 -21.16 -12.95
C ILE A 41 14.59 -20.56 -13.21
N GLU A 42 13.91 -20.94 -14.28
CA GLU A 42 12.57 -20.48 -14.60
C GLU A 42 11.53 -21.00 -13.59
N LYS A 43 11.59 -22.29 -13.22
CA LYS A 43 10.76 -22.84 -12.14
C LYS A 43 11.02 -22.14 -10.81
N ALA A 44 12.28 -21.86 -10.48
CA ALA A 44 12.65 -21.14 -9.26
C ALA A 44 12.11 -19.70 -9.26
N LYS A 45 12.17 -19.01 -10.41
CA LYS A 45 11.57 -17.67 -10.58
C LYS A 45 10.05 -17.69 -10.43
N LEU A 46 9.37 -18.64 -11.06
CA LEU A 46 7.92 -18.79 -10.97
C LEU A 46 7.49 -19.08 -9.53
N ASN A 47 8.16 -20.00 -8.84
CA ASN A 47 7.89 -20.31 -7.44
C ASN A 47 8.13 -19.11 -6.53
N TYR A 48 9.24 -18.39 -6.73
CA TYR A 48 9.52 -17.15 -6.00
C TYR A 48 8.45 -16.08 -6.25
N GLU A 49 7.97 -15.93 -7.49
CA GLU A 49 6.91 -14.98 -7.82
C GLU A 49 5.57 -15.35 -7.16
N VAL A 50 5.22 -16.64 -7.15
CA VAL A 50 4.03 -17.15 -6.46
C VAL A 50 4.13 -16.92 -4.95
N GLU A 51 5.28 -17.21 -4.35
CA GLU A 51 5.53 -17.01 -2.93
C GLU A 51 5.46 -15.52 -2.56
N MET A 52 6.10 -14.65 -3.35
CA MET A 52 6.04 -13.20 -3.17
C MET A 52 4.61 -12.66 -3.28
N LYS A 53 3.81 -13.15 -4.24
CA LYS A 53 2.39 -12.81 -4.35
C LYS A 53 1.60 -13.31 -3.14
N GLY A 54 1.86 -14.53 -2.68
CA GLY A 54 1.23 -15.11 -1.48
C GLY A 54 1.56 -14.34 -0.20
N LEU A 55 2.81 -13.92 -0.02
CA LEU A 55 3.25 -13.06 1.09
C LEU A 55 2.56 -11.69 1.03
N GLY A 56 2.47 -11.07 -0.15
CA GLY A 56 1.75 -9.81 -0.34
C GLY A 56 0.27 -9.91 0.01
N ILE A 57 -0.40 -10.98 -0.42
CA ILE A 57 -1.80 -11.26 -0.04
C ILE A 57 -1.94 -11.45 1.47
N SER A 58 -1.00 -12.16 2.10
CA SER A 58 -1.02 -12.42 3.55
C SER A 58 -0.83 -11.13 4.36
N GLN A 59 0.06 -10.24 3.93
CA GLN A 59 0.26 -8.92 4.53
C GLN A 59 -0.98 -8.02 4.39
N GLU A 60 -1.57 -7.97 3.19
CA GLU A 60 -2.81 -7.21 2.98
C GLU A 60 -3.94 -7.78 3.83
N LYS A 61 -4.05 -9.11 3.93
CA LYS A 61 -5.04 -9.78 4.79
C LYS A 61 -4.84 -9.44 6.27
N ALA A 62 -3.60 -9.48 6.78
CA ALA A 62 -3.31 -9.13 8.16
C ALA A 62 -3.66 -7.67 8.49
N TYR A 63 -3.37 -6.74 7.57
CA TYR A 63 -3.75 -5.34 7.71
C TYR A 63 -5.28 -5.13 7.68
N LEU A 64 -5.97 -5.84 6.79
CA LEU A 64 -7.43 -5.81 6.70
C LEU A 64 -8.10 -6.42 7.94
N GLU A 65 -7.54 -7.49 8.51
CA GLU A 65 -8.02 -8.13 9.73
C GLU A 65 -7.83 -7.23 10.95
N ASP A 66 -6.69 -6.56 11.08
CA ASP A 66 -6.43 -5.59 12.17
C ASP A 66 -7.45 -4.42 12.10
N THR A 67 -7.67 -3.89 10.89
CA THR A 67 -8.66 -2.83 10.66
C THR A 67 -10.09 -3.31 10.91
N ALA A 68 -10.40 -4.57 10.56
CA ALA A 68 -11.72 -5.16 10.79
C ALA A 68 -11.97 -5.42 12.28
N SER A 69 -10.97 -5.91 13.02
CA SER A 69 -11.03 -6.10 14.47
C SER A 69 -11.26 -4.77 15.20
N ALA A 70 -10.57 -3.71 14.79
CA ALA A 70 -10.81 -2.36 15.33
C ALA A 70 -12.24 -1.87 15.08
N ARG A 71 -12.79 -2.13 13.89
CA ARG A 71 -14.18 -1.79 13.54
C ARG A 71 -15.21 -2.63 14.29
N ASP A 72 -14.93 -3.92 14.50
CA ASP A 72 -15.81 -4.82 15.24
C ASP A 72 -15.85 -4.46 16.74
N ASN A 73 -14.70 -4.13 17.32
CA ASN A 73 -14.65 -3.63 18.70
C ASN A 73 -15.46 -2.34 18.86
N GLN A 74 -15.39 -1.44 17.87
CA GLN A 74 -16.20 -0.22 17.85
C GLN A 74 -17.70 -0.50 17.64
N SER A 75 -18.08 -1.52 16.86
CA SER A 75 -19.48 -1.94 16.69
C SER A 75 -20.03 -2.48 18.02
N ARG A 76 -19.26 -3.30 18.73
CA ARG A 76 -19.63 -3.86 20.04
C ARG A 76 -19.79 -2.78 21.10
N VAL A 77 -18.96 -1.73 21.07
CA VAL A 77 -19.12 -0.55 21.94
C VAL A 77 -20.35 0.28 21.56
N GLN A 78 -20.69 0.36 20.27
CA GLN A 78 -21.89 1.04 19.78
C GLN A 78 -23.19 0.32 20.14
N GLU A 79 -23.19 -1.01 20.10
CA GLU A 79 -24.33 -1.86 20.42
C GLU A 79 -24.53 -2.06 21.93
N SER A 80 -23.52 -1.80 22.75
CA SER A 80 -23.62 -1.91 24.22
C SER A 80 -24.70 -0.98 24.78
N GLU A 81 -25.66 -1.54 25.53
CA GLU A 81 -26.78 -0.82 26.15
C GLU A 81 -26.32 0.22 27.19
N GLU A 82 -25.14 0.02 27.79
CA GLU A 82 -24.56 0.87 28.85
C GLU A 82 -23.76 2.08 28.32
N ALA A 83 -23.46 2.12 27.01
CA ALA A 83 -22.63 3.19 26.44
C ALA A 83 -23.44 4.48 26.20
N GLY A 84 -22.98 5.60 26.77
CA GLY A 84 -23.59 6.92 26.55
C GLY A 84 -23.56 7.35 25.07
N PHE A 85 -24.49 8.21 24.65
CA PHE A 85 -24.66 8.67 23.25
C PHE A 85 -23.36 9.15 22.58
N LEU A 86 -22.51 9.84 23.34
CA LEU A 86 -21.20 10.32 22.88
C LEU A 86 -20.21 9.17 22.62
N ALA A 87 -20.18 8.14 23.47
CA ALA A 87 -19.28 7.00 23.30
C ALA A 87 -19.65 6.17 22.05
N LYS A 88 -20.95 6.04 21.76
CA LYS A 88 -21.44 5.35 20.57
C LYS A 88 -21.05 6.10 19.29
N ASN A 89 -21.16 7.42 19.28
CA ASN A 89 -21.01 8.21 18.06
C ASN A 89 -19.69 8.97 17.95
N VAL A 90 -18.73 8.77 18.87
CA VAL A 90 -17.52 9.60 18.97
C VAL A 90 -16.75 9.67 17.64
N HIS A 91 -16.61 8.54 16.94
CA HIS A 91 -15.87 8.45 15.69
C HIS A 91 -16.61 9.13 14.52
N SER A 92 -17.93 8.91 14.42
CA SER A 92 -18.77 9.54 13.38
C SER A 92 -18.89 11.06 13.59
N ILE A 93 -19.01 11.51 14.83
CA ILE A 93 -19.03 12.93 15.20
C ILE A 93 -17.66 13.56 14.89
N LEU A 94 -16.56 12.92 15.28
CA LEU A 94 -15.22 13.41 15.00
C LEU A 94 -14.97 13.54 13.49
N ALA A 95 -15.41 12.56 12.69
CA ALA A 95 -15.33 12.63 11.23
C ALA A 95 -16.14 13.78 10.64
N MET A 96 -17.38 13.97 11.11
CA MET A 96 -18.23 15.08 10.70
C MET A 96 -17.61 16.44 11.04
N VAL A 97 -17.00 16.56 12.23
CA VAL A 97 -16.30 17.77 12.67
C VAL A 97 -15.06 18.04 11.82
N ILE A 98 -14.23 17.03 11.56
CA ILE A 98 -13.02 17.19 10.72
C ILE A 98 -13.41 17.64 9.31
N ILE A 99 -14.37 16.96 8.68
CA ILE A 99 -14.82 17.32 7.33
C ILE A 99 -15.45 18.72 7.32
N GLY A 100 -16.33 19.02 8.28
CA GLY A 100 -16.98 20.32 8.41
C GLY A 100 -15.97 21.46 8.61
N LEU A 101 -14.97 21.26 9.46
CA LEU A 101 -13.88 22.22 9.68
C LEU A 101 -13.02 22.41 8.44
N THR A 102 -12.72 21.35 7.68
CA THR A 102 -11.98 21.48 6.41
C THR A 102 -12.72 22.35 5.42
N PHE A 103 -14.02 22.10 5.20
CA PHE A 103 -14.82 22.94 4.30
C PHE A 103 -14.95 24.38 4.80
N PHE A 104 -15.10 24.56 6.12
CA PHE A 104 -15.12 25.89 6.73
C PHE A 104 -13.79 26.64 6.51
N LEU A 105 -12.65 25.98 6.70
CA LEU A 105 -11.32 26.55 6.45
C LEU A 105 -11.13 26.94 4.98
N TYR A 106 -11.61 26.13 4.04
CA TYR A 106 -11.53 26.46 2.62
C TYR A 106 -12.40 27.66 2.29
N TYR A 107 -13.62 27.72 2.82
CA TYR A 107 -14.50 28.86 2.67
C TYR A 107 -13.89 30.14 3.26
N TRP A 108 -13.35 30.06 4.48
CA TRP A 108 -12.69 31.18 5.15
C TRP A 108 -11.49 31.69 4.35
N LEU A 109 -10.68 30.78 3.79
CA LEU A 109 -9.51 31.15 3.03
C LEU A 109 -9.86 31.83 1.69
N ILE A 110 -10.92 31.36 1.01
CA ILE A 110 -11.38 31.96 -0.25
C ILE A 110 -11.92 33.38 -0.03
N MET A 111 -12.58 33.61 1.11
CA MET A 111 -13.16 34.91 1.46
C MET A 111 -12.17 35.85 2.16
N GLY A 112 -11.10 35.30 2.75
CA GLY A 112 -10.07 36.04 3.46
C GLY A 112 -9.00 36.58 2.52
N ASP A 113 -8.39 37.70 2.90
CA ASP A 113 -7.26 38.26 2.16
C ASP A 113 -6.00 37.44 2.44
N VAL A 114 -5.40 36.90 1.37
CA VAL A 114 -4.19 36.08 1.48
C VAL A 114 -2.97 36.90 1.12
N GLU A 115 -2.10 37.13 2.11
CA GLU A 115 -0.83 37.79 1.92
C GLU A 115 0.06 36.98 0.94
N GLU A 116 0.59 37.64 -0.10
CA GLU A 116 1.28 36.99 -1.22
C GLU A 116 2.44 36.09 -0.77
N GLY A 117 3.17 36.50 0.28
CA GLY A 117 4.28 35.74 0.86
C GLY A 117 3.88 34.48 1.63
N LYS A 118 2.59 34.25 1.89
CA LYS A 118 2.07 33.08 2.63
C LYS A 118 1.33 32.09 1.74
N LYS A 119 1.22 32.36 0.44
CA LYS A 119 0.43 31.53 -0.48
C LYS A 119 0.93 30.09 -0.57
N ASP A 120 2.25 29.88 -0.62
CA ASP A 120 2.85 28.55 -0.74
C ASP A 120 2.62 27.70 0.52
N ILE A 121 2.77 28.30 1.70
CA ILE A 121 2.52 27.59 2.96
C ILE A 121 1.04 27.27 3.14
N ILE A 122 0.16 28.16 2.68
CA ILE A 122 -1.30 27.93 2.67
C ILE A 122 -1.65 26.76 1.74
N ILE A 123 -1.11 26.72 0.52
CA ILE A 123 -1.33 25.60 -0.42
C ILE A 123 -0.81 24.28 0.16
N TYR A 124 0.35 24.30 0.82
CA TYR A 124 0.88 23.11 1.51
C TYR A 124 -0.07 22.61 2.59
N ILE A 125 -0.58 23.51 3.45
CA ILE A 125 -1.54 23.18 4.51
C ILE A 125 -2.86 22.65 3.93
N LEU A 126 -3.36 23.24 2.84
CA LEU A 126 -4.52 22.72 2.10
C LEU A 126 -4.29 21.30 1.57
N GLY A 127 -3.10 21.01 1.05
CA GLY A 127 -2.75 19.67 0.59
C GLY A 127 -2.79 18.65 1.73
N ALA A 128 -2.22 19.00 2.88
CA ALA A 128 -2.25 18.17 4.08
C ALA A 128 -3.70 17.95 4.60
N LEU A 129 -4.50 19.02 4.69
CA LEU A 129 -5.90 18.95 5.12
C LEU A 129 -6.79 18.14 4.16
N THR A 130 -6.59 18.28 2.84
CA THR A 130 -7.26 17.47 1.82
C THR A 130 -6.94 15.99 2.02
N THR A 131 -5.67 15.68 2.30
CA THR A 131 -5.21 14.30 2.51
C THR A 131 -5.86 13.68 3.74
N ILE A 132 -5.86 14.39 4.88
CA ILE A 132 -6.53 13.93 6.11
C ILE A 132 -8.02 13.72 5.87
N SER A 133 -8.70 14.67 5.21
CA SER A 133 -10.12 14.56 4.91
C SER A 133 -10.42 13.35 3.99
N THR A 134 -9.55 13.10 3.01
CA THR A 134 -9.65 11.93 2.13
C THR A 134 -9.45 10.63 2.90
N GLN A 135 -8.49 10.59 3.82
CA GLN A 135 -8.26 9.44 4.70
C GLN A 135 -9.46 9.16 5.60
N VAL A 136 -10.09 10.19 6.17
CA VAL A 136 -11.33 10.05 6.96
C VAL A 136 -12.44 9.49 6.09
N VAL A 137 -12.66 10.03 4.88
CA VAL A 137 -13.65 9.50 3.93
C VAL A 137 -13.33 8.04 3.56
N ALA A 138 -12.07 7.70 3.31
CA ALA A 138 -11.64 6.34 3.03
C ALA A 138 -11.81 5.41 4.24
N TYR A 139 -11.68 5.89 5.47
CA TYR A 139 -11.95 5.08 6.65
C TYR A 139 -13.44 4.72 6.78
N PHE A 140 -14.37 5.62 6.44
CA PHE A 140 -15.81 5.35 6.54
C PHE A 140 -16.39 4.68 5.30
N PHE A 141 -15.94 5.09 4.11
CA PHE A 141 -16.50 4.68 2.81
C PHE A 141 -15.54 3.82 1.98
N GLY A 142 -14.29 3.67 2.41
CA GLY A 142 -13.32 2.76 1.81
C GLY A 142 -13.72 1.31 2.09
N SER A 143 -14.52 0.80 1.16
CA SER A 143 -14.71 -0.59 0.78
C SER A 143 -14.54 -1.63 1.89
N SER A 144 -15.56 -1.79 2.74
CA SER A 144 -15.80 -3.06 3.43
C SER A 144 -16.22 -4.17 2.45
N LYS A 145 -16.80 -3.81 1.30
CA LYS A 145 -17.26 -4.74 0.25
C LYS A 145 -16.11 -5.41 -0.51
N GLY A 146 -15.09 -4.65 -0.91
CA GLY A 146 -13.94 -5.18 -1.62
C GLY A 146 -13.09 -6.13 -0.77
N SER A 147 -13.03 -5.98 0.56
CA SER A 147 -12.37 -6.96 1.43
C SER A 147 -13.12 -8.29 1.45
N LYS A 148 -14.47 -8.26 1.59
CA LYS A 148 -15.31 -9.46 1.50
C LYS A 148 -15.24 -10.14 0.12
N GLU A 149 -15.23 -9.35 -0.94
CA GLU A 149 -15.15 -9.85 -2.31
C GLU A 149 -13.76 -10.42 -2.63
N LYS A 150 -12.68 -9.77 -2.18
CA LYS A 150 -11.31 -10.31 -2.23
C LYS A 150 -11.17 -11.60 -1.43
N GLN A 151 -11.73 -11.67 -0.22
CA GLN A 151 -11.73 -12.91 0.59
C GLN A 151 -12.49 -14.04 -0.10
N LYS A 152 -13.62 -13.74 -0.76
CA LYS A 152 -14.37 -14.72 -1.55
C LYS A 152 -13.58 -15.22 -2.75
N ILE A 153 -12.94 -14.33 -3.50
CA ILE A 153 -12.08 -14.70 -4.64
C ILE A 153 -10.91 -15.57 -4.18
N ILE A 154 -10.26 -15.22 -3.06
CA ILE A 154 -9.16 -16.02 -2.49
C ILE A 154 -9.65 -17.41 -2.06
N ALA A 155 -10.82 -17.49 -1.42
CA ALA A 155 -11.41 -18.77 -1.03
C ALA A 155 -11.76 -19.65 -2.24
N ASP A 156 -12.28 -19.06 -3.31
CA ASP A 156 -12.58 -19.77 -4.57
C ASP A 156 -11.29 -20.24 -5.27
N LEU A 157 -10.21 -19.43 -5.25
CA LEU A 157 -8.90 -19.82 -5.80
C LEU A 157 -8.27 -20.98 -5.01
N GLN A 158 -8.35 -20.96 -3.68
CA GLN A 158 -7.84 -22.06 -2.84
C GLN A 158 -8.62 -23.36 -3.06
N LYS A 159 -9.93 -23.27 -3.29
CA LYS A 159 -10.78 -24.44 -3.56
C LYS A 159 -10.52 -25.07 -4.93
N ASN A 160 -10.09 -24.28 -5.92
CA ASN A 160 -9.76 -24.76 -7.26
C ASN A 160 -8.30 -25.23 -7.40
N ALA A 161 -7.46 -24.98 -6.40
CA ALA A 161 -6.05 -25.34 -6.39
C ALA A 161 -5.75 -26.65 -5.61
N GLY A 162 -6.76 -27.30 -5.02
CA GLY A 162 -6.69 -28.62 -4.41
C GLY A 162 -7.53 -29.64 -5.16
#